data_AF-A0A353QGH5-F1
#
_entry.id   AF-A0A353QGH5-F1
#
_cell.length_a   1.000
_cell.length_b   1.000
_cell.length_c   1.000
_cell.angle_alpha   90.00
_cell.angle_beta   90.00
_cell.angle_gamma   90.00
#
_symmetry.space_group_name_H-M   'P 1'
#
loop_
_entity.id
_entity.type
_entity.pdbx_description
1 polymer ?
#
loop_
_entity_poly.entity_id
_entity_poly.type
_entity_poly.pdbx_seq_one_letter_code
_entity_poly.pdbx_strand_id
1 'polypeptide(L)'
;MGTMTGIRKGAKRYLKGIVLVLIVALLAGGFYLGIGNRQYQSSQGLYKGPSASVNGVKIKDEDFNRALNQTRNEFYQYGAALSEELIHSFALENAINNQIMLNAQKDMKIAASNAEVNAFMDQMHKAYDTEEEWSMLLYQTGAGSERELRGMVRESIVYLNLLNTLAKEKGLTVEEQEIIDAYQSVDASHILIRVKAAGTDEEGHTEAEARQLANEIYEQLKAG
;
A
#
# COMPACT_ATOMS: atom_id res chain seq x y z
N MET A 1 -1.05 23.76 -36.79
CA MET A 1 0.22 23.32 -36.16
C MET A 1 0.47 24.18 -34.94
N GLY A 2 0.23 23.64 -33.75
CA GLY A 2 0.40 24.34 -32.48
C GLY A 2 -0.17 23.49 -31.35
N THR A 3 0.52 23.47 -30.22
CA THR A 3 0.10 22.92 -28.90
C THR A 3 0.06 21.39 -28.71
N MET A 4 1.19 20.70 -28.90
CA MET A 4 1.45 19.38 -28.25
C MET A 4 2.69 19.37 -27.33
N THR A 5 3.35 20.51 -27.12
CA THR A 5 4.59 20.61 -26.34
C THR A 5 4.41 21.10 -24.89
N GLY A 6 3.22 21.61 -24.54
CA GLY A 6 2.93 22.15 -23.19
C GLY A 6 2.56 21.07 -22.15
N ILE A 7 1.81 20.04 -22.57
CA ILE A 7 1.31 18.99 -21.66
C ILE A 7 2.45 18.13 -21.09
N ARG A 8 3.51 17.90 -21.87
CA ARG A 8 4.69 17.13 -21.44
C ARG A 8 5.52 17.78 -20.32
N LYS A 9 5.47 19.11 -20.16
CA LYS A 9 6.20 19.82 -19.08
C LYS A 9 5.38 19.90 -17.79
N GLY A 10 4.05 20.07 -17.88
CA GLY A 10 3.15 20.04 -16.73
C GLY A 10 3.06 18.65 -16.11
N ALA A 11 2.90 17.62 -16.95
CA ALA A 11 2.82 16.22 -16.50
C ALA A 11 4.06 15.82 -15.68
N LYS A 12 5.29 16.17 -16.09
CA LYS A 12 6.51 15.85 -15.33
C LYS A 12 6.58 16.45 -13.92
N ARG A 13 5.84 17.54 -13.64
CA ARG A 13 5.81 18.16 -12.31
C ARG A 13 4.82 17.44 -11.39
N TYR A 14 3.67 17.03 -11.93
CA TYR A 14 2.67 16.25 -11.19
C TYR A 14 3.04 14.77 -11.06
N LEU A 15 3.68 14.17 -12.08
CA LEU A 15 4.15 12.78 -12.06
C LEU A 15 5.18 12.55 -10.94
N LYS A 16 6.01 13.55 -10.63
CA LYS A 16 6.99 13.47 -9.54
C LYS A 16 6.31 13.34 -8.17
N GLY A 17 5.24 14.09 -7.94
CA GLY A 17 4.42 13.97 -6.73
C GLY A 17 3.69 12.63 -6.67
N ILE A 18 3.14 12.15 -7.80
CA ILE A 18 2.42 10.87 -7.87
C ILE A 18 3.36 9.67 -7.67
N VAL A 19 4.55 9.67 -8.28
CA VAL A 19 5.54 8.60 -8.11
C VAL A 19 6.04 8.56 -6.66
N LEU A 20 6.25 9.72 -6.04
CA LEU A 20 6.61 9.77 -4.62
C LEU A 20 5.47 9.30 -3.72
N VAL A 21 4.22 9.70 -3.99
CA VAL A 21 3.03 9.20 -3.28
C VAL A 21 2.86 7.71 -3.49
N LEU A 22 3.18 7.15 -4.66
CA LEU A 22 3.19 5.71 -4.93
C LEU A 22 4.30 5.00 -4.17
N ILE A 23 5.48 5.60 -4.04
CA ILE A 23 6.56 5.01 -3.25
C ILE A 23 6.26 5.12 -1.75
N VAL A 24 5.73 6.25 -1.27
CA VAL A 24 5.22 6.42 0.11
C VAL A 24 4.02 5.49 0.35
N ALA A 25 3.17 5.23 -0.64
CA ALA A 25 2.10 4.24 -0.58
C ALA A 25 2.64 2.80 -0.66
N LEU A 26 3.83 2.56 -1.21
CA LEU A 26 4.57 1.29 -1.12
C LEU A 26 5.27 1.15 0.24
N LEU A 27 5.77 2.24 0.83
CA LEU A 27 6.25 2.28 2.21
C LEU A 27 5.07 2.06 3.19
N ALA A 28 3.90 2.65 2.90
CA ALA A 28 2.64 2.41 3.60
C ALA A 28 2.03 1.03 3.26
N GLY A 29 2.31 0.47 2.08
CA GLY A 29 1.98 -0.92 1.73
C GLY A 29 2.86 -1.89 2.50
N GLY A 30 4.13 -1.55 2.73
CA GLY A 30 5.01 -2.21 3.69
C GLY A 30 4.51 -2.10 5.14
N PHE A 31 3.72 -1.07 5.44
CA PHE A 31 2.99 -0.91 6.70
C PHE A 31 1.79 -1.86 6.81
N TYR A 32 1.16 -2.22 5.68
CA TYR A 32 0.18 -3.33 5.59
C TYR A 32 0.84 -4.69 5.87
N LEU A 33 2.12 -4.84 5.50
CA LEU A 33 2.98 -5.99 5.85
C LEU A 33 3.64 -5.84 7.23
N GLY A 34 3.37 -4.76 7.95
CA GLY A 34 3.71 -4.61 9.35
C GLY A 34 5.07 -4.01 9.69
N ILE A 35 5.72 -3.37 8.73
CA ILE A 35 6.98 -2.68 8.91
C ILE A 35 6.70 -1.19 9.21
N GLY A 36 6.88 -0.76 10.47
CA GLY A 36 6.93 0.68 10.80
C GLY A 36 6.16 1.13 12.04
N ASN A 37 5.16 0.40 12.51
CA ASN A 37 4.28 0.92 13.58
C ASN A 37 4.80 0.62 15.00
N ARG A 38 5.86 1.32 15.44
CA ARG A 38 6.38 1.21 16.83
C ARG A 38 5.58 2.02 17.85
N GLN A 39 4.75 2.97 17.41
CA GLN A 39 4.05 3.91 18.30
C GLN A 39 2.72 3.37 18.87
N TYR A 40 2.26 2.20 18.45
CA TYR A 40 1.09 1.50 19.01
C TYR A 40 1.51 0.34 19.93
N GLN A 41 2.22 0.68 21.01
CA GLN A 41 2.38 -0.21 22.17
C GLN A 41 1.62 0.36 23.37
N SER A 42 0.28 0.43 23.29
CA SER A 42 -0.53 0.54 24.51
C SER A 42 -0.90 -0.86 24.99
N SER A 43 -0.16 -1.28 26.02
CA SER A 43 -0.43 -2.36 26.97
C SER A 43 -1.92 -2.68 27.15
N GLN A 44 -2.43 -3.74 26.49
CA GLN A 44 -3.38 -4.72 27.04
C GLN A 44 -3.25 -6.06 26.29
N GLY A 45 -2.90 -7.14 27.02
CA GLY A 45 -3.01 -8.52 26.53
C GLY A 45 -1.97 -9.00 25.51
N LEU A 46 -0.66 -8.82 25.77
CA LEU A 46 0.39 -9.46 24.97
C LEU A 46 0.21 -10.99 24.97
N TYR A 47 0.04 -11.58 23.79
CA TYR A 47 0.00 -13.03 23.62
C TYR A 47 1.34 -13.63 24.06
N LYS A 48 1.27 -14.60 24.98
CA LYS A 48 2.38 -15.44 25.44
C LYS A 48 1.97 -16.91 25.27
N GLY A 49 2.03 -17.42 24.05
CA GLY A 49 1.67 -18.81 23.72
C GLY A 49 2.76 -19.52 22.91
N PRO A 50 2.53 -20.77 22.48
CA PRO A 50 3.51 -21.54 21.71
C PRO A 50 3.89 -20.76 20.44
N SER A 51 5.20 -20.54 20.30
CA SER A 51 5.78 -19.77 19.21
C SER A 51 5.86 -20.62 17.95
N ALA A 52 5.24 -20.16 16.86
CA ALA A 52 5.48 -20.74 15.55
C ALA A 52 6.96 -20.53 15.15
N SER A 53 7.48 -21.48 14.37
CA SER A 53 8.83 -21.41 13.82
C SER A 53 8.79 -21.64 12.33
N VAL A 54 9.55 -20.85 11.58
CA VAL A 54 9.71 -20.99 10.14
C VAL A 54 11.14 -21.41 9.87
N ASN A 55 11.34 -22.57 9.25
CA ASN A 55 12.67 -23.14 8.95
C ASN A 55 13.60 -23.21 10.18
N GLY A 56 13.05 -23.58 11.34
CA GLY A 56 13.79 -23.66 12.61
C GLY A 56 14.07 -22.32 13.29
N VAL A 57 13.70 -21.19 12.68
CA VAL A 57 13.77 -19.86 13.30
C VAL A 57 12.44 -19.56 14.01
N LYS A 58 12.51 -19.40 15.33
CA LYS A 58 11.36 -19.04 16.16
C LYS A 58 10.92 -17.61 15.85
N ILE A 59 9.62 -17.43 15.60
CA ILE A 59 8.99 -16.10 15.52
C ILE A 59 8.99 -15.52 16.93
N LYS A 60 9.50 -14.29 17.10
CA LYS A 60 9.51 -13.62 18.40
C LYS A 60 8.11 -13.19 18.79
N ASP A 61 7.81 -13.26 20.08
CA ASP A 61 6.51 -12.83 20.62
C ASP A 61 6.22 -11.36 20.26
N GLU A 62 7.24 -10.50 20.24
CA GLU A 62 7.12 -9.09 19.82
C GLU A 62 6.68 -8.95 18.36
N ASP A 63 7.19 -9.80 17.48
CA ASP A 63 6.89 -9.77 16.04
C ASP A 63 5.47 -10.28 15.79
N PHE A 64 5.06 -11.33 16.50
CA PHE A 64 3.68 -11.82 16.47
C PHE A 64 2.68 -10.81 17.03
N ASN A 65 2.97 -10.22 18.20
CA ASN A 65 2.09 -9.21 18.80
C ASN A 65 1.97 -7.97 17.91
N ARG A 66 3.03 -7.60 17.19
CA ARG A 66 2.99 -6.53 16.19
C ARG A 66 2.04 -6.88 15.04
N ALA A 67 2.17 -8.07 14.46
CA ALA A 67 1.26 -8.55 13.42
C ALA A 67 -0.19 -8.60 13.92
N LEU A 68 -0.42 -9.06 15.16
CA LEU A 68 -1.76 -9.13 15.76
C LEU A 68 -2.42 -7.76 15.88
N ASN A 69 -1.69 -6.77 16.38
CA ASN A 69 -2.21 -5.41 16.52
C ASN A 69 -2.48 -4.78 15.14
N GLN A 70 -1.64 -5.05 14.15
CA GLN A 70 -1.84 -4.56 12.79
C GLN A 70 -3.09 -5.16 12.16
N THR A 71 -3.25 -6.48 12.23
CA THR A 71 -4.42 -7.19 11.74
C THR A 71 -5.70 -6.73 12.44
N ARG A 72 -5.68 -6.51 13.76
CA ARG A 72 -6.82 -5.88 14.47
C ARG A 72 -7.17 -4.52 13.88
N ASN A 73 -6.18 -3.64 13.78
CA ASN A 73 -6.40 -2.27 13.31
C ASN A 73 -6.92 -2.25 11.86
N GLU A 74 -6.43 -3.14 11.01
CA GLU A 74 -6.90 -3.33 9.64
C GLU A 74 -8.40 -3.68 9.63
N PHE A 75 -8.80 -4.73 10.35
CA PHE A 75 -10.20 -5.17 10.36
C PHE A 75 -11.14 -4.19 11.07
N TYR A 76 -10.69 -3.51 12.12
CA TYR A 76 -11.47 -2.44 12.75
C TYR A 76 -11.72 -1.27 11.79
N GLN A 77 -10.76 -0.91 10.95
CA GLN A 77 -10.94 0.16 9.96
C GLN A 77 -11.92 -0.23 8.86
N TYR A 78 -11.96 -1.50 8.45
CA TYR A 78 -12.92 -2.00 7.46
C TYR A 78 -14.31 -2.31 8.03
N GLY A 79 -14.55 -2.06 9.33
CA GLY A 79 -15.84 -2.32 9.99
C GLY A 79 -16.19 -3.81 10.09
N ALA A 80 -15.21 -4.70 9.90
CA ALA A 80 -15.41 -6.13 9.93
C ALA A 80 -15.40 -6.64 11.38
N ALA A 81 -16.54 -7.14 11.86
CA ALA A 81 -16.61 -7.85 13.14
C ALA A 81 -16.12 -9.29 12.96
N LEU A 82 -14.80 -9.48 12.89
CA LEU A 82 -14.20 -10.81 12.91
C LEU A 82 -14.07 -11.33 14.35
N SER A 83 -14.20 -12.65 14.51
CA SER A 83 -13.86 -13.32 15.77
C SER A 83 -12.36 -13.17 16.07
N GLU A 84 -11.99 -13.08 17.34
CA GLU A 84 -10.58 -13.04 17.77
C GLU A 84 -9.75 -14.23 17.24
N GLU A 85 -10.34 -15.41 17.06
CA GLU A 85 -9.66 -16.58 16.50
C GLU A 85 -9.21 -16.36 15.05
N LEU A 86 -10.07 -15.78 14.21
CA LEU A 86 -9.72 -15.42 12.83
C LEU A 86 -8.65 -14.33 12.79
N ILE A 87 -8.75 -13.31 13.64
CA ILE A 87 -7.74 -12.25 13.77
C ILE A 87 -6.38 -12.85 14.15
N HIS A 88 -6.36 -13.79 15.10
CA HIS A 88 -5.15 -14.52 15.49
C HIS A 88 -4.58 -15.35 14.33
N SER A 89 -5.43 -16.02 13.55
CA SER A 89 -5.01 -16.81 12.38
C SER A 89 -4.35 -15.92 11.32
N PHE A 90 -4.98 -14.80 10.95
CA PHE A 90 -4.41 -13.84 10.01
C PHE A 90 -3.11 -13.23 10.51
N ALA A 91 -3.05 -12.88 11.80
CA ALA A 91 -1.84 -12.38 12.43
C ALA A 91 -0.68 -13.41 12.39
N LEU A 92 -1.00 -14.68 12.61
CA LEU A 92 -0.03 -15.77 12.53
C LEU A 92 0.49 -15.94 11.10
N GLU A 93 -0.40 -15.94 10.12
CA GLU A 93 -0.03 -16.02 8.70
C GLU A 93 0.86 -14.85 8.29
N ASN A 94 0.51 -13.62 8.68
CA ASN A 94 1.33 -12.44 8.44
C ASN A 94 2.71 -12.56 9.11
N ALA A 95 2.78 -13.02 10.35
CA ALA A 95 4.04 -13.23 11.04
C ALA A 95 4.90 -14.32 10.37
N ILE A 96 4.30 -15.41 9.88
CA ILE A 96 4.98 -16.46 9.13
C ILE A 96 5.53 -15.90 7.81
N ASN A 97 4.70 -15.21 7.03
CA ASN A 97 5.09 -14.62 5.75
C ASN A 97 6.24 -13.62 5.92
N ASN A 98 6.17 -12.78 6.95
CA ASN A 98 7.25 -11.87 7.31
C ASN A 98 8.54 -12.62 7.67
N GLN A 99 8.45 -13.70 8.43
CA GLN A 99 9.63 -14.50 8.77
C GLN A 99 10.23 -15.22 7.56
N ILE A 100 9.40 -15.72 6.63
CA ILE A 100 9.87 -16.29 5.35
C ILE A 100 10.66 -15.23 4.58
N MET A 101 10.12 -14.01 4.50
CA MET A 101 10.77 -12.89 3.82
C MET A 101 12.12 -12.55 4.46
N LEU A 102 12.18 -12.43 5.79
CA LEU A 102 13.42 -12.14 6.52
C LEU A 102 14.47 -13.24 6.35
N ASN A 103 14.04 -14.50 6.34
CA ASN A 103 14.92 -15.63 6.08
C ASN A 103 15.50 -15.54 4.66
N ALA A 104 14.67 -15.29 3.65
CA ALA A 104 15.12 -15.12 2.26
C ALA A 104 16.11 -13.96 2.11
N GLN A 105 15.84 -12.80 2.73
CA GLN A 105 16.77 -11.66 2.75
C GLN A 105 18.12 -12.05 3.35
N LYS A 106 18.12 -12.79 4.47
CA LYS A 106 19.33 -13.22 5.16
C LYS A 106 20.12 -14.25 4.34
N ASP A 107 19.44 -15.26 3.80
CA ASP A 107 20.06 -16.36 3.06
C ASP A 107 20.70 -15.87 1.76
N MET A 108 20.02 -14.96 1.06
CA MET A 108 20.51 -14.31 -0.16
C MET A 108 21.43 -13.11 0.13
N LYS A 109 21.65 -12.77 1.40
CA LYS A 109 22.47 -11.62 1.85
C LYS A 109 22.05 -10.30 1.21
N ILE A 110 20.75 -10.12 1.04
CA ILE A 110 20.18 -8.88 0.52
C ILE A 110 20.35 -7.78 1.57
N ALA A 111 20.92 -6.65 1.14
CA ALA A 111 21.13 -5.49 1.97
C ALA A 111 20.84 -4.22 1.16
N ALA A 112 20.59 -3.12 1.88
CA ALA A 112 20.53 -1.78 1.33
C ALA A 112 21.82 -1.04 1.68
N SER A 113 22.47 -0.50 0.67
CA SER A 113 23.65 0.35 0.84
C SER A 113 23.26 1.71 1.41
N ASN A 114 24.20 2.36 2.10
CA ASN A 114 23.98 3.74 2.57
C ASN A 114 23.80 4.72 1.42
N ALA A 115 24.36 4.43 0.25
CA ALA A 115 24.19 5.24 -0.95
C ALA A 115 22.74 5.22 -1.45
N GLU A 116 22.11 4.04 -1.52
CA GLU A 116 20.69 3.92 -1.90
C GLU A 116 19.78 4.64 -0.91
N VAL A 117 20.01 4.44 0.39
CA VAL A 117 19.23 5.11 1.44
C VAL A 117 19.39 6.62 1.34
N ASN A 118 20.62 7.14 1.20
CA ASN A 118 20.86 8.58 1.07
C ASN A 118 20.23 9.16 -0.19
N ALA A 119 20.38 8.47 -1.34
CA ALA A 119 19.77 8.92 -2.59
C ALA A 119 18.24 8.99 -2.49
N PHE A 120 17.62 8.04 -1.79
CA PHE A 120 16.18 8.06 -1.53
C PHE A 120 15.79 9.21 -0.60
N MET A 121 16.49 9.38 0.52
CA MET A 121 16.26 10.48 1.46
C MET A 121 16.43 11.86 0.79
N ASP A 122 17.42 12.02 -0.08
CA ASP A 122 17.63 13.25 -0.84
C ASP A 122 16.48 13.52 -1.82
N GLN A 123 15.88 12.47 -2.39
CA GLN A 123 14.68 12.61 -3.23
C GLN A 123 13.45 12.98 -2.40
N MET A 124 13.30 12.43 -1.19
CA MET A 124 12.23 12.80 -0.27
C MET A 124 12.37 14.26 0.16
N HIS A 125 13.58 14.69 0.57
CA HIS A 125 13.84 16.08 0.96
C HIS A 125 13.57 17.08 -0.17
N LYS A 126 13.85 16.71 -1.42
CA LYS A 126 13.53 17.53 -2.62
C LYS A 126 12.05 17.60 -2.96
N ALA A 127 11.24 16.78 -2.31
CA ALA A 127 9.81 16.68 -2.60
C ALA A 127 8.95 17.19 -1.43
N TYR A 128 9.48 17.14 -0.21
CA TYR A 128 8.95 17.76 0.98
C TYR A 128 9.94 18.86 1.41
N ASP A 129 9.95 19.96 0.65
CA ASP A 129 10.97 21.01 0.76
C ASP A 129 10.74 21.90 2.00
N THR A 130 9.56 21.85 2.62
CA THR A 130 9.20 22.65 3.80
C THR A 130 9.18 21.83 5.09
N GLU A 131 9.44 22.49 6.22
CA GLU A 131 9.45 21.84 7.54
C GLU A 131 8.06 21.29 7.90
N GLU A 132 6.99 21.99 7.53
CA GLU A 132 5.62 21.54 7.74
C GLU A 132 5.31 20.26 6.94
N GLU A 133 5.72 20.21 5.67
CA GLU A 133 5.58 19.03 4.81
C GLU A 133 6.39 17.85 5.34
N TRP A 134 7.61 18.09 5.81
CA TRP A 134 8.46 17.07 6.41
C TRP A 134 7.90 16.51 7.73
N SER A 135 7.42 17.39 8.59
CA SER A 135 6.77 17.02 9.85
C SER A 135 5.49 16.22 9.60
N MET A 136 4.69 16.61 8.60
CA MET A 136 3.50 15.87 8.20
C MET A 136 3.86 14.47 7.67
N LEU A 137 4.91 14.35 6.86
CA LEU A 137 5.41 13.07 6.38
C LEU A 137 5.85 12.16 7.55
N LEU A 138 6.62 12.68 8.50
CA LEU A 138 7.03 11.94 9.70
C LEU A 138 5.81 11.45 10.49
N TYR A 139 4.82 12.33 10.69
CA TYR A 139 3.56 11.98 11.35
C TYR A 139 2.78 10.90 10.59
N GLN A 140 2.59 11.05 9.28
CA GLN A 140 1.85 10.10 8.44
C GLN A 140 2.53 8.72 8.37
N THR A 141 3.87 8.70 8.35
CA THR A 141 4.65 7.46 8.35
C THR A 141 4.78 6.83 9.74
N GLY A 142 4.35 7.54 10.79
CA GLY A 142 4.55 7.13 12.19
C GLY A 142 6.02 7.15 12.62
N ALA A 143 6.89 7.83 11.88
CA ALA A 143 8.28 8.02 12.24
C ALA A 143 8.41 9.20 13.22
N GLY A 144 8.98 8.97 14.40
CA GLY A 144 9.21 10.03 15.38
C GLY A 144 10.40 10.93 15.05
N SER A 145 11.22 10.56 14.06
CA SER A 145 12.39 11.32 13.61
C SER A 145 12.86 10.89 12.22
N GLU A 146 13.68 11.73 11.57
CA GLU A 146 14.35 11.36 10.31
C GLU A 146 15.18 10.07 10.46
N ARG A 147 15.80 9.84 11.62
CA ARG A 147 16.58 8.63 11.88
C ARG A 147 15.70 7.38 11.80
N GLU A 148 14.48 7.46 12.32
CA GLU A 148 13.52 6.36 12.26
C GLU A 148 12.99 6.16 10.84
N LEU A 149 12.66 7.25 10.14
CA LEU A 149 12.27 7.22 8.73
C LEU A 149 13.36 6.57 7.85
N ARG A 150 14.64 6.93 8.07
CA ARG A 150 15.79 6.29 7.42
C ARG A 150 15.88 4.79 7.70
N GLY A 151 15.44 4.33 8.86
CA GLY A 151 15.31 2.92 9.19
C GLY A 151 14.27 2.23 8.31
N MET A 152 13.06 2.82 8.23
CA MET A 152 11.95 2.31 7.42
C MET A 152 12.29 2.29 5.92
N VAL A 153 12.94 3.35 5.42
CA VAL A 153 13.43 3.43 4.03
C VAL A 153 14.43 2.31 3.76
N ARG A 154 15.35 2.04 4.69
CA ARG A 154 16.34 0.98 4.53
C ARG A 154 15.67 -0.39 4.44
N GLU A 155 14.73 -0.69 5.34
CA GLU A 155 13.97 -1.95 5.33
C GLU A 155 13.22 -2.13 4.00
N SER A 156 12.66 -1.04 3.48
CA SER A 156 11.94 -1.04 2.21
C SER A 156 12.85 -1.26 1.00
N ILE A 157 14.05 -0.66 0.99
CA ILE A 157 15.04 -0.91 -0.07
C ILE A 157 15.54 -2.36 -0.02
N VAL A 158 15.75 -2.94 1.17
CA VAL A 158 16.09 -4.37 1.31
C VAL A 158 15.00 -5.24 0.68
N TYR A 159 13.73 -4.94 0.95
CA TYR A 159 12.61 -5.66 0.35
C TYR A 159 12.58 -5.55 -1.18
N LEU A 160 12.72 -4.34 -1.73
CA LEU A 160 12.79 -4.12 -3.18
C LEU A 160 13.98 -4.85 -3.82
N ASN A 161 15.14 -4.86 -3.17
CA ASN A 161 16.32 -5.58 -3.64
C ASN A 161 16.10 -7.10 -3.64
N LEU A 162 15.34 -7.64 -2.68
CA LEU A 162 14.95 -9.05 -2.68
C LEU A 162 14.04 -9.37 -3.88
N LEU A 163 12.96 -8.59 -4.08
CA LEU A 163 12.05 -8.80 -5.21
C LEU A 163 12.79 -8.73 -6.56
N ASN A 164 13.68 -7.74 -6.72
CA ASN A 164 14.52 -7.61 -7.92
C ASN A 164 15.44 -8.80 -8.13
N THR A 165 15.97 -9.38 -7.05
CA THR A 165 16.84 -10.55 -7.14
C THR A 165 16.05 -11.79 -7.54
N LEU A 166 14.89 -12.01 -6.91
CA LEU A 166 13.98 -13.11 -7.24
C LEU A 166 13.46 -13.01 -8.68
N ALA A 167 13.09 -11.81 -9.13
CA ALA A 167 12.67 -11.58 -10.51
C ALA A 167 13.76 -11.95 -11.51
N LYS A 168 15.01 -11.55 -11.24
CA LYS A 168 16.17 -11.93 -12.07
C LYS A 168 16.42 -13.44 -12.08
N GLU A 169 16.36 -14.09 -10.92
CA GLU A 169 16.52 -15.55 -10.82
C GLU A 169 15.44 -16.32 -11.58
N LYS A 170 14.22 -15.79 -11.61
CA LYS A 170 13.09 -16.38 -12.34
C LYS A 170 13.02 -15.97 -13.81
N GLY A 171 13.92 -15.11 -14.26
CA GLY A 171 13.89 -14.58 -15.62
C GLY A 171 12.61 -13.79 -15.93
N LEU A 172 12.00 -13.17 -14.92
CA LEU A 172 10.84 -12.32 -15.12
C LEU A 172 11.28 -11.02 -15.79
N THR A 173 10.81 -10.82 -17.00
CA THR A 173 10.93 -9.56 -17.74
C THR A 173 9.57 -8.91 -17.80
N VAL A 174 9.53 -7.59 -17.63
CA VAL A 174 8.32 -6.78 -17.86
C VAL A 174 8.55 -6.04 -19.16
N GLU A 175 7.72 -6.31 -20.17
CA GLU A 175 7.79 -5.60 -21.44
C GLU A 175 7.14 -4.21 -21.31
N GLU A 176 7.68 -3.21 -22.00
CA GLU A 176 7.13 -1.84 -21.97
C GLU A 176 5.66 -1.82 -22.40
N GLN A 177 5.27 -2.70 -23.33
CA GLN A 177 3.89 -2.81 -23.76
C GLN A 177 2.96 -3.33 -22.67
N GLU A 178 3.40 -4.25 -21.81
CA GLU A 178 2.61 -4.74 -20.67
C GLU A 178 2.36 -3.62 -19.65
N ILE A 179 3.34 -2.74 -19.47
CA ILE A 179 3.20 -1.53 -18.62
C ILE A 179 2.14 -0.61 -19.23
N ILE A 180 2.26 -0.31 -20.52
CA ILE A 180 1.33 0.57 -21.24
C ILE A 180 -0.09 0.03 -21.17
N ASP A 181 -0.29 -1.26 -21.44
CA ASP A 181 -1.60 -1.91 -21.43
C ASP A 181 -2.22 -1.87 -20.02
N ALA A 182 -1.42 -2.10 -18.98
CA ALA A 182 -1.88 -1.97 -17.59
C ALA A 182 -2.34 -0.54 -17.27
N TYR A 183 -1.59 0.48 -17.69
CA TYR A 183 -1.97 1.89 -17.48
C TYR A 183 -3.17 2.33 -18.34
N GLN A 184 -3.30 1.80 -19.55
CA GLN A 184 -4.41 2.12 -20.46
C GLN A 184 -5.71 1.38 -20.11
N SER A 185 -5.64 0.28 -19.36
CA SER A 185 -6.81 -0.49 -18.94
C SER A 185 -7.72 0.25 -17.93
N VAL A 186 -7.28 1.39 -17.38
CA VAL A 186 -8.01 2.12 -16.34
C VAL A 186 -8.33 3.56 -16.79
N ASP A 187 -9.16 3.69 -17.83
CA ASP A 187 -9.86 4.95 -18.13
C ASP A 187 -11.38 4.70 -18.04
N ALA A 188 -11.86 4.56 -16.81
CA ALA A 188 -13.26 4.28 -16.52
C ALA A 188 -14.03 5.58 -16.24
N SER A 189 -14.96 5.93 -17.12
CA SER A 189 -16.00 6.93 -16.83
C SER A 189 -17.22 6.22 -16.27
N HIS A 190 -17.77 6.72 -15.15
CA HIS A 190 -19.00 6.17 -14.56
C HIS A 190 -20.14 7.18 -14.67
N ILE A 191 -21.35 6.66 -14.90
CA ILE A 191 -22.60 7.42 -14.84
C ILE A 191 -23.39 6.86 -13.66
N LEU A 192 -23.71 7.72 -12.70
CA LEU A 192 -24.52 7.36 -11.54
C LEU A 192 -25.96 7.83 -11.76
N ILE A 193 -26.90 6.89 -11.77
CA ILE A 193 -28.33 7.19 -11.82
C ILE A 193 -28.87 7.16 -10.40
N ARG A 194 -29.39 8.30 -9.94
CA ARG A 194 -29.90 8.45 -8.57
C ARG A 194 -31.19 7.66 -8.39
N VAL A 195 -31.17 6.69 -7.47
CA VAL A 195 -32.35 5.95 -7.02
C VAL A 195 -32.92 6.63 -5.79
N LYS A 196 -34.24 6.79 -5.77
CA LYS A 196 -34.99 7.28 -4.61
C LYS A 196 -34.96 6.25 -3.50
N ALA A 197 -34.57 6.66 -2.29
CA ALA A 197 -34.63 5.79 -1.12
C ALA A 197 -36.08 5.41 -0.80
N ALA A 198 -36.31 4.13 -0.51
CA ALA A 198 -37.65 3.63 -0.22
C ALA A 198 -38.24 4.36 1.00
N GLY A 199 -39.42 4.96 0.85
CA GLY A 199 -40.13 5.65 1.92
C GLY A 199 -39.67 7.08 2.21
N THR A 200 -38.84 7.70 1.35
CA THR A 200 -38.51 9.13 1.44
C THR A 200 -39.23 9.94 0.36
N ASP A 201 -39.26 11.26 0.49
CA ASP A 201 -39.75 12.19 -0.55
C ASP A 201 -38.62 12.76 -1.41
N GLU A 202 -37.46 12.08 -1.44
CA GLU A 202 -36.32 12.53 -2.23
C GLU A 202 -36.61 12.53 -3.74
N GLU A 203 -36.03 13.51 -4.43
CA GLU A 203 -35.96 13.52 -5.89
C GLU A 203 -35.03 12.40 -6.38
N GLY A 204 -35.55 11.54 -7.26
CA GLY A 204 -34.82 10.42 -7.84
C GLY A 204 -35.74 9.47 -8.58
N HIS A 205 -35.15 8.55 -9.34
CA HIS A 205 -35.89 7.50 -10.03
C HIS A 205 -36.29 6.39 -9.07
N THR A 206 -37.42 5.73 -9.30
CA THR A 206 -37.66 4.42 -8.68
C THR A 206 -36.60 3.42 -9.14
N GLU A 207 -36.42 2.32 -8.40
CA GLU A 207 -35.45 1.28 -8.77
C GLU A 207 -35.69 0.74 -10.20
N ALA A 208 -36.96 0.55 -10.57
CA ALA A 208 -37.35 0.09 -11.90
C ALA A 208 -36.98 1.11 -13.00
N GLU A 209 -37.30 2.39 -12.79
CA GLU A 209 -36.98 3.47 -13.75
C GLU A 209 -35.47 3.68 -13.88
N ALA A 210 -34.74 3.66 -12.76
CA ALA A 210 -33.29 3.79 -12.76
C ALA A 210 -32.62 2.66 -13.54
N ARG A 211 -33.12 1.43 -13.37
CA ARG A 211 -32.63 0.25 -14.10
C ARG A 211 -32.93 0.32 -15.58
N GLN A 212 -34.12 0.79 -15.94
CA GLN A 212 -34.47 0.99 -17.35
C GLN A 212 -33.56 2.05 -17.99
N LEU A 213 -33.40 3.22 -17.34
CA LEU A 213 -32.53 4.28 -17.82
C LEU A 213 -31.06 3.83 -17.91
N ALA A 214 -30.58 3.03 -16.96
CA ALA A 214 -29.24 2.43 -17.00
C ALA A 214 -29.06 1.58 -18.27
N ASN A 215 -30.04 0.74 -18.59
CA ASN A 215 -29.99 -0.12 -19.76
C ASN A 215 -30.09 0.70 -21.06
N GLU A 216 -30.94 1.72 -21.11
CA GLU A 216 -31.05 2.61 -22.28
C GLU A 216 -29.74 3.36 -22.55
N ILE A 217 -29.15 3.96 -21.52
CA ILE A 217 -27.84 4.63 -21.61
C ILE A 217 -26.76 3.62 -22.02
N TYR A 218 -26.77 2.41 -21.46
CA TYR A 218 -25.82 1.37 -21.82
C TYR A 218 -25.92 0.94 -23.28
N GLU A 219 -27.12 0.76 -23.82
CA GLU A 219 -27.32 0.42 -25.23
C GLU A 219 -26.96 1.60 -26.15
N GLN A 220 -27.20 2.85 -25.74
CA GLN A 220 -26.73 4.04 -26.47
C GLN A 220 -25.20 4.09 -26.53
N LEU A 221 -24.53 3.90 -25.39
CA LEU A 221 -23.06 3.88 -25.32
C LEU A 221 -22.46 2.74 -26.15
N LYS A 222 -23.16 1.61 -26.28
CA LYS A 222 -22.76 0.51 -27.18
C LYS A 222 -22.91 0.84 -28.66
N ALA A 223 -23.89 1.67 -29.01
CA ALA A 223 -24.17 2.06 -30.39
C ALA A 223 -23.20 3.12 -30.94
N GLY A 224 -22.45 3.81 -30.07
CA GLY A 224 -21.47 4.86 -30.43
C GLY A 224 -22.07 6.25 -30.43
#